data_AF-A0A954N0E4-F1
#
_entry.id   AF-A0A954N0E4-F1
#
_cell.length_a   1.000
_cell.length_b   1.000
_cell.length_c   1.000
_cell.angle_alpha   90.00
_cell.angle_beta   90.00
_cell.angle_gamma   90.00
#
_symmetry.space_group_name_H-M   'P 1'
#
loop_
_entity.id
_entity.type
_entity.pdbx_description
1 polymer ?
#
loop_
_entity_poly.entity_id
_entity_poly.type
_entity_poly.pdbx_seq_one_letter_code
_entity_poly.pdbx_strand_id
1 'polypeptide(L)'
;MHDLDPLPGSLNLSFVEGIYSDYLSQPESVPPQWRRYFEQMRNDEESHLPTRIGPSFKARSLFNPLGIGTATLSPPTAPALPAPSPPAQSQPNAPPEMDVAARQDRVDQLIRNYRVRGHRVAHLDPLSPHVDVYPEELNPESFGLTERDLDSEFSTVTIRGDDIRTLRRIIRR
;
A
#
# COMPACT_ATOMS: atom_id res chain seq x y z
N MET A 1 8.20 22.22 4.33
CA MET A 1 7.78 20.80 4.18
C MET A 1 8.38 20.37 2.85
N HIS A 2 9.44 19.56 2.85
CA HIS A 2 10.21 19.24 1.65
C HIS A 2 9.34 18.48 0.64
N ASP A 3 9.19 19.05 -0.57
CA ASP A 3 8.70 18.32 -1.73
C ASP A 3 9.67 17.16 -1.99
N LEU A 4 9.14 15.95 -2.00
CA LEU A 4 9.88 14.75 -2.37
C LEU A 4 10.25 14.91 -3.84
N ASP A 5 11.52 15.22 -4.12
CA ASP A 5 12.05 15.17 -5.47
C ASP A 5 11.75 13.77 -6.04
N PRO A 6 10.94 13.65 -7.10
CA PRO A 6 10.61 12.36 -7.68
C PRO A 6 11.89 11.86 -8.35
N LEU A 7 12.63 11.03 -7.62
CA LEU A 7 13.72 10.25 -8.22
C LEU A 7 13.16 9.60 -9.50
N PRO A 8 13.82 9.78 -10.66
CA PRO A 8 13.33 9.22 -11.90
C PRO A 8 13.16 7.71 -11.73
N GLY A 9 11.92 7.24 -11.80
CA GLY A 9 11.61 5.82 -11.65
C GLY A 9 12.34 5.00 -12.72
N SER A 10 12.80 3.80 -12.36
CA SER A 10 13.58 2.91 -13.25
C SER A 10 12.89 2.60 -14.59
N LEU A 11 11.57 2.71 -14.65
CA LEU A 11 10.74 2.53 -15.84
C LEU A 11 10.99 3.60 -16.92
N ASN A 12 11.50 4.78 -16.55
CA ASN A 12 11.75 5.90 -17.46
C ASN A 12 13.24 6.20 -17.64
N LEU A 13 14.13 5.33 -17.14
CA LEU A 13 15.56 5.63 -17.06
C LEU A 13 16.19 5.88 -18.44
N SER A 14 15.87 5.06 -19.44
CA SER A 14 16.38 5.21 -20.81
C SER A 14 15.98 6.53 -21.46
N PHE A 15 14.76 7.01 -21.18
CA PHE A 15 14.29 8.30 -21.66
C PHE A 15 15.04 9.47 -21.00
N VAL A 16 15.24 9.40 -19.69
CA VAL A 16 16.00 10.42 -18.94
C VAL A 16 17.47 10.42 -19.35
N GLU A 17 18.07 9.25 -19.58
CA GLU A 17 19.44 9.09 -20.07
C GLU A 17 19.63 9.73 -21.45
N GLY A 18 18.67 9.55 -22.36
CA GLY A 18 18.68 10.22 -23.66
C GLY A 18 18.69 11.75 -23.52
N ILE A 19 17.75 12.31 -22.75
CA ILE A 19 17.68 13.77 -22.52
C ILE A 19 18.95 14.29 -21.84
N TYR A 20 19.56 13.51 -20.94
CA TYR A 20 20.81 13.88 -20.29
C TYR A 20 22.00 13.86 -21.25
N SER A 21 22.08 12.89 -22.17
CA SER A 21 23.11 12.86 -23.21
C SER A 21 23.02 14.05 -24.17
N ASP A 22 21.80 14.45 -24.52
CA ASP A 22 21.54 15.65 -25.33
C ASP A 22 21.94 16.92 -24.56
N TYR A 23 21.66 16.98 -23.25
CA TYR A 23 22.05 18.10 -22.39
C TYR A 23 23.57 18.27 -22.30
N LEU A 24 24.33 17.17 -22.18
CA LEU A 24 25.79 17.20 -22.17
C LEU A 24 26.40 17.64 -23.51
N SER A 25 25.72 17.34 -24.61
CA SER A 25 26.18 17.67 -25.96
C SER A 25 25.81 19.10 -26.38
N GLN A 26 24.53 19.48 -26.21
CA GLN A 26 23.95 20.76 -26.61
C GLN A 26 22.85 21.18 -25.61
N PRO A 27 23.17 22.00 -24.61
CA PRO A 27 22.22 22.39 -23.57
C PRO A 27 20.96 23.07 -24.11
N GLU A 28 21.05 23.87 -25.18
CA GLU A 28 19.89 24.55 -25.77
C GLU A 28 18.86 23.62 -26.43
N SER A 29 19.26 22.38 -26.79
CA SER A 29 18.36 21.37 -27.40
C SER A 29 17.35 20.83 -26.38
N VAL A 30 17.67 20.94 -25.09
CA VAL A 30 16.87 20.37 -24.00
C VAL A 30 15.86 21.38 -23.46
N PRO A 31 14.61 20.96 -23.17
CA PRO A 31 13.58 21.85 -22.62
C PRO A 31 14.03 22.57 -21.34
N PRO A 32 13.62 23.84 -21.11
CA PRO A 32 14.10 24.66 -20.00
C PRO A 32 13.93 24.04 -18.61
N GLN A 33 12.87 23.26 -18.41
CA GLN A 33 12.60 22.56 -17.15
C GLN A 33 13.65 21.49 -16.83
N TRP A 34 14.14 20.76 -17.84
CA TRP A 34 15.15 19.72 -17.68
C TRP A 34 16.54 20.31 -17.44
N ARG A 35 16.85 21.45 -18.08
CA ARG A 35 18.09 22.18 -17.81
C ARG A 35 18.18 22.62 -16.34
N ARG A 36 17.13 23.24 -15.80
CA ARG A 36 17.09 23.65 -14.39
C ARG A 36 17.26 22.45 -13.45
N TYR A 37 16.61 21.33 -13.77
CA TYR A 37 16.71 20.09 -13.00
C TYR A 37 18.15 19.55 -12.95
N PHE A 38 18.84 19.45 -14.09
CA PHE A 38 20.23 18.99 -14.14
C PHE A 38 21.23 19.99 -13.53
N GLU A 39 20.98 21.30 -13.66
CA GLU A 39 21.77 22.33 -13.00
C GLU A 39 21.66 22.22 -11.48
N GLN A 40 20.45 22.04 -10.94
CA GLN A 40 20.22 21.85 -9.51
C GLN A 40 20.95 20.61 -9.00
N MET A 41 20.83 19.48 -9.71
CA MET A 41 21.53 18.23 -9.36
C MET A 41 23.05 18.38 -9.31
N ARG A 42 23.65 19.12 -10.27
CA ARG A 42 25.09 19.35 -10.28
C ARG A 42 25.57 20.21 -9.10
N ASN A 43 24.77 21.21 -8.72
CA ASN A 43 25.08 22.06 -7.56
C ASN A 43 24.90 21.31 -6.22
N ASP A 44 23.96 20.37 -6.21
CA ASP A 44 23.67 19.48 -5.10
C ASP A 44 24.79 18.43 -4.92
N GLU A 45 25.30 17.81 -5.99
CA GLU A 45 26.43 16.85 -5.90
C GLU A 45 27.72 17.44 -5.28
N GLU A 46 27.98 18.74 -5.44
CA GLU A 46 29.10 19.42 -4.78
C GLU A 46 28.88 19.59 -3.25
N SER A 47 27.64 19.45 -2.78
CA SER A 47 27.20 19.77 -1.43
C SER A 47 26.93 18.55 -0.53
N HIS A 48 27.05 17.32 -1.04
CA HIS A 48 26.58 16.14 -0.31
C HIS A 48 27.67 15.12 0.03
N LEU A 49 27.83 14.88 1.33
CA LEU A 49 28.44 13.66 1.89
C LEU A 49 27.86 12.41 1.20
N PRO A 50 28.64 11.33 1.02
CA PRO A 50 28.26 10.21 0.18
C PRO A 50 26.90 9.63 0.59
N THR A 51 25.94 9.72 -0.33
CA THR A 51 24.60 9.15 -0.20
C THR A 51 24.72 7.65 0.05
N ARG A 52 24.55 7.26 1.31
CA ARG A 52 24.54 5.85 1.70
C ARG A 52 23.21 5.26 1.25
N ILE A 53 23.20 4.61 0.10
CA ILE A 53 22.08 3.78 -0.35
C ILE A 53 22.11 2.51 0.51
N GLY A 54 21.31 2.51 1.57
CA GLY A 54 21.15 1.38 2.48
C GLY A 54 20.02 1.67 3.47
N PRO A 55 19.37 0.64 4.03
CA PRO A 55 18.26 0.86 4.94
C PRO A 55 18.68 1.64 6.19
N SER A 56 17.94 2.70 6.49
CA SER A 56 18.08 3.51 7.71
C SER A 56 17.28 2.86 8.84
N PHE A 57 17.88 1.90 9.53
CA PHE A 57 17.30 1.37 10.77
C PHE A 57 18.23 1.68 11.95
N LYS A 58 17.70 2.30 13.01
CA LYS A 58 18.37 2.32 14.31
C LYS A 58 18.15 0.96 14.99
N ALA A 59 19.22 0.24 15.27
CA ALA A 59 19.14 -1.05 15.96
C ALA A 59 18.54 -0.86 17.37
N ARG A 60 17.45 -1.59 17.65
CA ARG A 60 16.81 -1.66 18.97
C ARG A 60 17.74 -2.46 19.89
N SER A 61 18.27 -1.84 20.93
CA SER A 61 19.12 -2.51 21.93
C SER A 61 18.39 -2.58 23.26
N LEU A 62 18.52 -3.71 23.96
CA LEU A 62 18.05 -3.90 25.34
C LEU A 62 18.59 -2.85 26.32
N PHE A 63 19.68 -2.17 25.94
CA PHE A 63 20.36 -1.15 26.74
C PHE A 63 19.87 0.28 26.49
N ASN A 64 18.86 0.50 25.64
CA ASN A 64 18.25 1.82 25.46
C ASN A 64 16.69 1.75 25.48
N PRO A 65 16.07 1.47 26.64
CA PRO A 65 14.63 1.64 26.79
C PRO A 65 14.25 3.13 26.84
N LEU A 66 13.17 3.50 26.16
CA LEU A 66 12.60 4.84 26.23
C LEU A 66 12.14 5.12 27.66
N GLY A 67 12.66 6.21 28.24
CA GLY A 67 12.45 6.59 29.63
C GLY A 67 10.98 6.88 29.96
N ILE A 68 10.46 6.15 30.94
CA ILE A 68 9.39 6.59 31.84
C ILE A 68 9.94 6.37 33.26
N GLY A 69 10.00 7.45 34.03
CA GLY A 69 10.84 7.62 35.21
C GLY A 69 10.45 6.79 36.44
N THR A 70 11.49 6.29 37.11
CA THR A 70 11.82 6.47 38.54
C THR A 70 10.69 6.54 39.58
N ALA A 71 10.63 5.55 40.48
CA ALA A 71 10.83 5.69 41.94
C ALA A 71 10.32 4.40 42.65
N THR A 72 11.15 3.52 43.20
CA THR A 72 11.74 3.49 44.57
C THR A 72 11.32 2.19 45.28
N LEU A 73 12.24 1.58 46.01
CA LEU A 73 12.19 0.25 46.61
C LEU A 73 11.28 0.15 47.87
N SER A 74 10.48 -0.92 47.99
CA SER A 74 10.45 -1.87 49.14
C SER A 74 9.23 -2.84 49.09
N PRO A 75 9.39 -4.13 49.49
CA PRO A 75 8.31 -5.05 49.88
C PRO A 75 8.03 -4.92 51.42
N PRO A 76 7.20 -5.73 52.12
CA PRO A 76 6.28 -6.82 51.74
C PRO A 76 4.84 -6.63 52.31
N THR A 77 3.88 -7.48 51.90
CA THR A 77 2.85 -8.15 52.75
C THR A 77 1.80 -8.81 51.84
N ALA A 78 1.81 -10.14 51.81
CA ALA A 78 0.65 -10.93 51.37
C ALA A 78 -0.37 -10.97 52.53
N PRO A 79 -1.68 -11.01 52.25
CA PRO A 79 -2.28 -12.34 52.06
C PRO A 79 -3.41 -12.41 51.02
N ALA A 80 -3.78 -13.66 50.75
CA ALA A 80 -5.05 -14.15 50.20
C ALA A 80 -5.19 -14.20 48.67
N LEU A 81 -4.88 -15.40 48.15
CA LEU A 81 -5.44 -15.94 46.91
C LEU A 81 -6.97 -15.84 46.89
N PRO A 82 -7.55 -15.47 45.74
CA PRO A 82 -8.64 -16.23 45.15
C PRO A 82 -8.07 -17.13 44.03
N ALA A 83 -8.54 -18.38 44.03
CA ALA A 83 -8.14 -19.42 43.09
C ALA A 83 -8.25 -18.97 41.62
N PRO A 84 -7.39 -19.48 40.72
CA PRO A 84 -7.57 -19.29 39.29
C PRO A 84 -8.83 -20.05 38.86
N SER A 85 -9.87 -19.32 38.46
CA SER A 85 -10.90 -19.87 37.60
C SER A 85 -10.23 -20.51 36.38
N PRO A 86 -10.62 -21.72 35.95
CA PRO A 86 -10.04 -22.35 34.77
C PRO A 86 -10.19 -21.42 33.56
N PRO A 87 -9.23 -21.40 32.62
CA PRO A 87 -9.37 -20.63 31.39
C PRO A 87 -10.65 -21.08 30.70
N ALA A 88 -11.55 -20.13 30.48
CA ALA A 88 -12.70 -20.33 29.61
C ALA A 88 -12.16 -20.90 28.30
N GLN A 89 -12.58 -22.12 28.03
CA GLN A 89 -12.26 -22.85 26.82
C GLN A 89 -12.59 -21.95 25.62
N SER A 90 -11.57 -21.64 24.82
CA SER A 90 -11.75 -21.06 23.50
C SER A 90 -12.80 -21.90 22.76
N GLN A 91 -13.96 -21.31 22.51
CA GLN A 91 -15.00 -21.95 21.71
C GLN A 91 -14.41 -22.22 20.30
N PRO A 92 -14.42 -23.47 19.80
CA PRO A 92 -13.88 -23.78 18.46
C PRO A 92 -14.82 -23.38 17.31
N ASN A 93 -15.89 -22.61 17.58
CA ASN A 93 -17.03 -22.45 16.68
C ASN A 93 -17.34 -21.00 16.29
N ALA A 94 -16.35 -20.10 16.29
CA ALA A 94 -16.45 -18.91 15.46
C ALA A 94 -15.97 -19.29 14.05
N PRO A 95 -16.72 -18.98 12.96
CA PRO A 95 -16.13 -19.03 11.63
C PRO A 95 -14.84 -18.21 11.66
N PRO A 96 -13.78 -18.59 10.93
CA PRO A 96 -12.53 -17.84 10.94
C PRO A 96 -12.87 -16.39 10.61
N GLU A 97 -12.79 -15.51 11.61
CA GLU A 97 -12.97 -14.09 11.43
C GLU A 97 -11.79 -13.67 10.58
N MET A 98 -12.04 -13.64 9.28
CA MET A 98 -11.02 -13.46 8.28
C MET A 98 -10.37 -12.12 8.56
N ASP A 99 -9.05 -12.14 8.77
CA ASP A 99 -8.27 -10.95 9.12
C ASP A 99 -8.69 -9.81 8.18
N VAL A 100 -8.94 -8.63 8.75
CA VAL A 100 -9.38 -7.45 7.98
C VAL A 100 -8.38 -7.18 6.85
N ALA A 101 -7.09 -7.41 7.11
CA ALA A 101 -6.04 -7.33 6.09
C ALA A 101 -6.24 -8.36 4.96
N ALA A 102 -6.49 -9.63 5.30
CA ALA A 102 -6.72 -10.68 4.31
C ALA A 102 -7.99 -10.44 3.47
N ARG A 103 -9.02 -9.79 4.05
CA ARG A 103 -10.21 -9.36 3.30
C ARG A 103 -9.91 -8.21 2.35
N GLN A 104 -9.15 -7.21 2.80
CA GLN A 104 -8.70 -6.10 1.96
C GLN A 104 -7.86 -6.59 0.77
N ASP A 105 -6.92 -7.52 1.00
CA ASP A 105 -6.09 -8.11 -0.06
C ASP A 105 -6.91 -8.76 -1.16
N ARG A 106 -8.02 -9.44 -0.81
CA ARG A 106 -8.93 -10.06 -1.79
C ARG A 106 -9.67 -9.02 -2.62
N VAL A 107 -10.10 -7.94 -2.00
CA VAL A 107 -10.73 -6.81 -2.70
C VAL A 107 -9.73 -6.16 -3.65
N ASP A 108 -8.49 -5.94 -3.22
CA ASP A 108 -7.43 -5.40 -4.09
C ASP A 108 -7.10 -6.33 -5.26
N GLN A 109 -7.09 -7.65 -5.04
CA GLN A 109 -6.92 -8.64 -6.10
C GLN A 109 -8.07 -8.60 -7.11
N LEU A 110 -9.31 -8.48 -6.64
CA LEU A 110 -10.49 -8.30 -7.48
C LEU A 110 -10.35 -7.04 -8.34
N ILE A 111 -10.03 -5.89 -7.72
CA ILE A 111 -9.84 -4.61 -8.42
C ILE A 111 -8.75 -4.73 -9.50
N ARG A 112 -7.61 -5.36 -9.17
CA ARG A 112 -6.54 -5.61 -10.13
C ARG A 112 -7.02 -6.45 -11.31
N ASN A 113 -7.82 -7.47 -11.07
CA ASN A 113 -8.38 -8.30 -12.15
C ASN A 113 -9.35 -7.51 -13.03
N TYR A 114 -10.21 -6.66 -12.46
CA TYR A 114 -11.04 -5.75 -13.25
C TYR A 114 -10.20 -4.79 -14.10
N ARG A 115 -9.07 -4.28 -13.59
CA ARG A 115 -8.16 -3.43 -14.38
C ARG A 115 -7.54 -4.17 -15.58
N VAL A 116 -7.09 -5.40 -15.38
CA VAL A 116 -6.39 -6.17 -16.42
C VAL A 116 -7.37 -6.77 -17.44
N ARG A 117 -8.51 -7.30 -16.97
CA ARG A 117 -9.42 -8.14 -17.76
C ARG A 117 -10.84 -7.60 -17.90
N GLY A 118 -11.18 -6.48 -17.28
CA GLY A 118 -12.52 -5.89 -17.35
C GLY A 118 -12.96 -5.56 -18.77
N HIS A 119 -12.04 -5.31 -19.69
CA HIS A 119 -12.34 -5.11 -21.11
C HIS A 119 -13.04 -6.32 -21.77
N ARG A 120 -12.91 -7.54 -21.21
CA ARG A 120 -13.57 -8.75 -21.75
C ARG A 120 -15.06 -8.81 -21.44
N VAL A 121 -15.50 -8.16 -20.36
CA VAL A 121 -16.90 -8.04 -19.96
C VAL A 121 -17.48 -6.67 -20.34
N ALA A 122 -16.71 -5.83 -21.02
CA ALA A 122 -17.15 -4.52 -21.44
C ALA A 122 -18.09 -4.62 -22.64
N HIS A 123 -19.22 -3.95 -22.56
CA HIS A 123 -20.16 -3.85 -23.67
C HIS A 123 -19.68 -2.82 -24.69
N LEU A 124 -18.88 -3.27 -25.65
CA LEU A 124 -18.31 -2.42 -26.71
C LEU A 124 -19.09 -2.50 -28.03
N ASP A 125 -19.84 -3.58 -28.26
CA ASP A 125 -20.57 -3.81 -29.51
C ASP A 125 -22.07 -3.50 -29.34
N PRO A 126 -22.59 -2.44 -29.99
CA PRO A 126 -23.99 -2.06 -29.91
C PRO A 126 -24.94 -2.97 -30.73
N LEU A 127 -24.41 -3.85 -31.59
CA LEU A 127 -25.21 -4.73 -32.46
C LEU A 127 -25.35 -6.15 -31.91
N SER A 128 -24.41 -6.57 -31.06
CA SER A 128 -24.45 -7.90 -30.44
C SER A 128 -25.38 -7.91 -29.21
N PRO A 129 -26.26 -8.91 -29.09
CA PRO A 129 -27.04 -9.10 -27.86
C PRO A 129 -26.09 -9.32 -26.69
N HIS A 130 -26.35 -8.62 -25.58
CA HIS A 130 -25.54 -8.75 -24.38
C HIS A 130 -25.67 -10.17 -23.82
N VAL A 131 -24.56 -10.89 -23.73
CA VAL A 131 -24.51 -12.18 -23.03
C VAL A 131 -23.71 -11.96 -21.75
N ASP A 132 -24.39 -12.07 -20.62
CA ASP A 132 -23.79 -11.93 -19.29
C ASP A 132 -22.93 -13.15 -18.95
N VAL A 133 -21.84 -13.36 -19.70
CA VAL A 133 -20.84 -14.37 -19.37
C VAL A 133 -19.78 -13.70 -18.51
N TYR A 134 -19.95 -13.81 -17.19
CA TYR A 134 -18.96 -13.35 -16.23
C TYR A 134 -17.88 -14.43 -16.04
N PRO A 135 -16.61 -14.17 -16.40
CA PRO A 135 -15.53 -15.09 -16.09
C PRO A 135 -15.37 -15.24 -14.57
N GLU A 136 -15.04 -16.44 -14.10
CA GLU A 136 -14.79 -16.71 -12.67
C GLU A 136 -13.71 -15.77 -12.10
N GLU A 137 -12.73 -15.36 -12.91
CA GLU A 137 -11.66 -14.43 -12.51
C GLU A 137 -12.16 -13.03 -12.08
N LEU A 138 -13.38 -12.64 -12.46
CA LEU A 138 -14.04 -11.38 -12.08
C LEU A 138 -15.20 -11.58 -11.09
N ASN A 139 -15.53 -12.83 -10.76
CA ASN A 139 -16.56 -13.14 -9.78
C ASN A 139 -16.00 -12.94 -8.35
N PRO A 140 -16.60 -12.09 -7.51
CA PRO A 140 -16.20 -11.93 -6.11
C PRO A 140 -16.20 -13.25 -5.33
N GLU A 141 -17.11 -14.17 -5.65
CA GLU A 141 -17.23 -15.46 -4.98
C GLU A 141 -15.97 -16.33 -5.16
N SER A 142 -15.29 -16.20 -6.31
CA SER A 142 -14.04 -16.91 -6.60
C SER A 142 -12.87 -16.46 -5.70
N PHE A 143 -12.98 -15.27 -5.09
CA PHE A 143 -12.04 -14.76 -4.08
C PHE A 143 -12.50 -15.04 -2.64
N GLY A 144 -13.60 -15.78 -2.48
CA GLY A 144 -14.23 -16.04 -1.19
C GLY A 144 -14.82 -14.78 -0.56
N LEU A 145 -15.21 -13.78 -1.37
CA LEU A 145 -16.02 -12.64 -0.93
C LEU A 145 -17.48 -13.04 -1.07
N THR A 146 -18.16 -13.16 0.06
CA THR A 146 -19.54 -13.61 0.13
C THR A 146 -20.50 -12.43 0.10
N GLU A 147 -21.80 -12.70 -0.01
CA GLU A 147 -22.83 -11.66 0.04
C GLU A 147 -22.78 -10.83 1.34
N ARG A 148 -22.27 -11.40 2.44
CA ARG A 148 -22.07 -10.70 3.72
C ARG A 148 -20.98 -9.62 3.63
N ASP A 149 -19.99 -9.84 2.76
CA ASP A 149 -18.89 -8.91 2.56
C ASP A 149 -19.30 -7.75 1.63
N LEU A 150 -20.38 -7.89 0.85
CA LEU A 150 -20.85 -6.84 -0.07
C LEU A 150 -21.20 -5.53 0.65
N ASP A 151 -21.74 -5.64 1.86
CA ASP A 151 -22.14 -4.48 2.67
C ASP A 151 -21.04 -4.04 3.65
N SER A 152 -19.88 -4.71 3.64
CA SER A 152 -18.71 -4.32 4.42
C SER A 152 -17.94 -3.18 3.75
N GLU A 153 -17.39 -2.28 4.56
CA GLU A 153 -16.58 -1.15 4.10
C GLU A 153 -15.12 -1.56 3.87
N PHE A 154 -14.57 -1.15 2.74
CA PHE A 154 -13.19 -1.40 2.33
C PHE A 154 -12.48 -0.11 1.97
N SER A 155 -11.16 -0.10 2.14
CA SER A 155 -10.35 1.02 1.72
C SER A 155 -10.18 0.99 0.20
N THR A 156 -10.42 2.14 -0.44
CA THR A 156 -10.32 2.31 -1.89
C THR A 156 -9.26 3.34 -2.28
N VAL A 157 -8.24 3.57 -1.46
CA VAL A 157 -7.14 4.52 -1.75
C VAL A 157 -6.46 4.25 -3.09
N THR A 158 -6.39 2.98 -3.51
CA THR A 158 -5.82 2.59 -4.80
C THR A 158 -6.70 2.97 -6.00
N ILE A 159 -7.98 3.26 -5.78
CA ILE A 159 -8.98 3.64 -6.79
C ILE A 159 -9.28 5.14 -6.65
N ARG A 160 -9.23 5.89 -7.77
CA ARG A 160 -9.62 7.30 -7.77
C ARG A 160 -11.06 7.50 -7.26
N GLY A 161 -11.25 8.24 -6.18
CA GLY A 161 -12.56 8.55 -5.59
C GLY A 161 -12.48 8.70 -4.08
N ASP A 162 -13.56 8.32 -3.39
CA ASP A 162 -13.61 8.29 -1.91
C ASP A 162 -12.65 7.22 -1.37
N ASP A 163 -12.09 7.46 -0.18
CA ASP A 163 -11.10 6.57 0.44
C ASP A 163 -11.68 5.29 1.04
N ILE A 164 -13.00 5.26 1.30
CA ILE A 164 -13.72 4.12 1.89
C ILE A 164 -15.05 3.91 1.15
N ARG A 165 -15.34 2.67 0.73
CA ARG A 165 -16.60 2.29 0.10
C ARG A 165 -16.99 0.85 0.42
N THR A 166 -18.29 0.56 0.33
CA THR A 166 -18.78 -0.82 0.40
C THR A 166 -18.40 -1.62 -0.84
N LEU A 167 -18.14 -2.93 -0.68
CA LEU A 167 -17.78 -3.81 -1.79
C LEU A 167 -18.84 -3.81 -2.91
N ARG A 168 -20.13 -3.75 -2.55
CA ARG A 168 -21.24 -3.60 -3.51
C ARG A 168 -21.07 -2.37 -4.42
N ARG A 169 -20.60 -1.25 -3.85
CA ARG A 169 -20.38 0.00 -4.58
C ARG A 169 -19.11 -0.04 -5.43
N ILE A 170 -18.11 -0.83 -5.01
CA ILE A 170 -16.88 -1.04 -5.78
C ILE A 170 -17.16 -1.82 -7.07
N ILE A 171 -17.97 -2.88 -7.00
CA ILE A 171 -18.26 -3.77 -8.15
C ILE A 171 -19.19 -3.11 -9.19
N ARG A 172 -20.14 -2.29 -8.76
CA ARG A 172 -21.12 -1.65 -9.67
C ARG A 172 -20.59 -0.48 -10.48
N ARG A 173 -19.34 -0.08 -10.27
CA ARG A 173 -18.73 1.08 -10.91
C ARG A 173 -18.08 0.71 -12.22
#